data_AF-A0A1R3IMJ0-F1
#
_entry.id   AF-A0A1R3IMJ0-F1
#
_cell.length_a   1.000
_cell.length_b   1.000
_cell.length_c   1.000
_cell.angle_alpha   90.00
_cell.angle_beta   90.00
_cell.angle_gamma   90.00
#
_symmetry.space_group_name_H-M   'P 1'
#
loop_
_entity.id
_entity.type
_entity.pdbx_description
1 polymer ?
#
loop_
_entity_poly.entity_id
_entity_poly.type
_entity_poly.pdbx_seq_one_letter_code
_entity_poly.pdbx_strand_id
1 'polypeptide(L)'
;MVDAIDEYAVGQLKEFEGKKLVSATKEGLKLDESEDEKAKKEALKEKFEGLCKVIKDVLGDKVEKVVVSDRVVDSPCCLVTGEYGWTANMERIMKAQALRDNSMAGYMSSKKTMEINPENPIMEELRKRADADKNDKSVKDLVLLLFETALLTSGFSLDDPNTFGNRIHRMLKLGLSIDEDAGEAEADADMPPLEDVDAEGSKMEEVD
;
A
#
# COMPACT_ATOMS: atom_id res chain seq x y z
N MET A 1 20.94 2.65 5.39
CA MET A 1 21.13 2.16 4.02
C MET A 1 20.33 3.07 3.13
N VAL A 2 21.00 3.99 2.44
CA VAL A 2 20.38 5.10 1.70
C VAL A 2 20.81 5.11 0.23
N ASP A 3 21.85 4.37 -0.13
CA ASP A 3 22.31 4.22 -1.51
C ASP A 3 21.72 2.97 -2.16
N ALA A 4 21.50 3.01 -3.47
CA ALA A 4 20.96 1.86 -4.21
C ALA A 4 21.86 0.61 -4.10
N ILE A 5 23.18 0.81 -3.95
CA ILE A 5 24.15 -0.28 -3.79
C ILE A 5 24.01 -1.01 -2.44
N ASP A 6 23.45 -0.35 -1.41
CA ASP A 6 23.31 -0.92 -0.07
C ASP A 6 22.40 -2.15 -0.07
N GLU A 7 21.32 -2.11 -0.85
CA GLU A 7 20.37 -3.22 -1.01
C GLU A 7 21.07 -4.48 -1.57
N TYR A 8 22.03 -4.31 -2.48
CA TYR A 8 22.83 -5.42 -3.00
C TYR A 8 23.89 -5.88 -2.00
N ALA A 9 24.59 -4.93 -1.36
CA ALA A 9 25.65 -5.23 -0.40
C ALA A 9 25.11 -6.03 0.80
N VAL A 10 23.98 -5.59 1.36
CA VAL A 10 23.38 -6.16 2.57
C VAL A 10 22.62 -7.44 2.25
N GLY A 11 22.10 -7.59 1.04
CA GLY A 11 21.57 -8.87 0.56
C GLY A 11 22.62 -9.99 0.56
N GLN A 12 23.89 -9.66 0.35
CA GLN A 12 25.01 -10.62 0.44
C GLN A 12 25.60 -10.73 1.85
N LEU A 13 25.54 -9.66 2.65
CA LEU A 13 26.03 -9.62 4.02
C LEU A 13 25.03 -10.27 4.99
N LYS A 14 25.05 -11.61 5.06
CA LYS A 14 24.14 -12.38 5.94
C LYS A 14 24.48 -12.25 7.42
N GLU A 15 25.75 -12.06 7.75
CA GLU A 15 26.25 -12.03 9.12
C GLU A 15 27.40 -11.03 9.25
N PHE A 16 27.45 -10.34 10.39
CA PHE A 16 28.55 -9.47 10.78
C PHE A 16 28.89 -9.74 12.24
N GLU A 17 30.14 -10.09 12.54
CA GLU A 17 30.62 -10.37 13.90
C GLU A 17 29.75 -11.40 14.66
N GLY A 18 29.34 -12.49 14.02
CA GLY A 18 28.49 -13.51 14.66
C GLY A 18 27.00 -13.16 14.73
N LYS A 19 26.60 -11.97 14.26
CA LYS A 19 25.21 -11.48 14.34
C LYS A 19 24.56 -11.48 12.96
N LYS A 20 23.39 -12.11 12.87
CA LYS A 20 22.57 -12.08 11.65
C LYS A 20 21.94 -10.72 11.46
N LEU A 21 21.93 -10.24 10.23
CA LEU A 21 21.24 -9.01 9.86
C LEU A 21 19.77 -9.33 9.56
N VAL A 22 18.87 -8.51 10.09
CA VAL A 22 17.42 -8.63 9.87
C VAL A 22 16.91 -7.28 9.38
N SER A 23 16.11 -7.29 8.32
CA SER A 23 15.46 -6.08 7.83
C SER A 23 14.16 -5.82 8.58
N ALA A 24 14.00 -4.60 9.11
CA ALA A 24 12.77 -4.15 9.76
C ALA A 24 11.58 -4.02 8.80
N THR A 25 11.80 -4.05 7.47
CA THR A 25 10.74 -3.98 6.45
C THR A 25 10.31 -5.36 5.94
N LYS A 26 10.94 -6.42 6.44
CA LYS A 26 10.63 -7.81 6.09
C LYS A 26 9.85 -8.50 7.21
N GLU A 27 9.16 -9.57 6.84
CA GLU A 27 8.61 -10.52 7.80
C GLU A 27 9.71 -11.15 8.68
N GLY A 28 9.31 -11.67 9.84
CA GLY A 28 10.21 -12.39 10.74
C GLY A 28 11.00 -11.52 11.71
N LEU A 29 10.71 -10.21 11.78
CA LEU A 29 11.24 -9.34 12.82
C LEU A 29 10.73 -9.80 14.18
N LYS A 30 11.63 -10.32 15.02
CA LYS A 30 11.33 -10.67 16.40
C LYS A 30 11.93 -9.60 17.30
N LEU A 31 11.07 -8.94 18.07
CA LEU A 31 11.47 -8.02 19.12
C LEU A 31 11.41 -8.77 20.44
N ASP A 32 12.31 -8.43 21.36
CA ASP A 32 12.26 -8.99 22.71
C ASP A 32 11.06 -8.37 23.45
N GLU A 33 10.22 -9.22 24.02
CA GLU A 33 8.96 -8.84 24.67
C GLU A 33 8.86 -9.49 26.05
N SER A 34 8.27 -8.76 26.99
CA SER A 34 7.92 -9.29 28.31
C SER A 34 6.78 -10.32 28.21
N GLU A 35 6.63 -11.18 29.23
CA GLU A 35 5.51 -12.15 29.28
C GLU A 35 4.15 -11.45 29.29
N ASP A 36 4.03 -10.31 29.96
CA ASP A 36 2.81 -9.49 29.99
C ASP A 36 2.44 -8.91 28.62
N GLU A 37 3.43 -8.47 27.84
CA GLU A 37 3.21 -7.95 26.48
C GLU A 37 2.78 -9.05 25.53
N LYS A 38 3.38 -10.24 25.63
CA LYS A 38 2.98 -11.41 24.84
C LYS A 38 1.52 -11.79 25.08
N ALA A 39 1.11 -11.85 26.36
CA ALA A 39 -0.28 -12.18 26.71
C ALA A 39 -1.27 -11.14 26.16
N LYS A 40 -0.95 -9.84 26.26
CA LYS A 40 -1.78 -8.77 25.67
C LYS A 40 -1.86 -8.90 24.15
N LYS A 41 -0.75 -9.20 23.48
CA LYS A 41 -0.70 -9.35 22.03
C LYS A 41 -1.48 -10.55 21.52
N GLU A 42 -1.46 -11.67 22.22
CA GLU A 42 -2.30 -12.84 21.88
C GLU A 42 -3.78 -12.49 21.98
N ALA A 43 -4.21 -11.81 23.05
CA ALA A 43 -5.59 -11.35 23.19
C ALA A 43 -6.01 -10.37 22.08
N LEU A 44 -5.11 -9.46 21.66
CA LEU A 44 -5.36 -8.56 20.54
C LEU A 44 -5.42 -9.32 19.20
N LYS A 45 -4.57 -10.33 19.00
CA LYS A 45 -4.60 -11.20 17.81
C LYS A 45 -5.94 -11.89 17.66
N GLU A 46 -6.50 -12.44 18.75
CA GLU A 46 -7.83 -13.04 18.75
C GLU A 46 -8.93 -12.00 18.50
N LYS A 47 -8.87 -10.85 19.18
CA LYS A 47 -9.87 -9.78 19.05
C LYS A 47 -9.96 -9.23 17.63
N PHE A 48 -8.83 -9.12 16.93
CA PHE A 48 -8.76 -8.55 15.58
C PHE A 48 -8.77 -9.58 14.45
N GLU A 49 -8.81 -10.89 14.77
CA GLU A 49 -8.82 -11.96 13.76
C GLU A 49 -9.98 -11.80 12.75
N GLY A 50 -11.16 -11.39 13.24
CA GLY A 50 -12.33 -11.11 12.40
C GLY A 50 -12.07 -10.00 11.39
N LEU A 51 -11.46 -8.89 11.83
CA LEU A 51 -11.12 -7.77 10.96
C LEU A 51 -10.03 -8.17 9.95
N CYS A 52 -9.01 -8.93 10.37
CA CYS A 52 -7.97 -9.44 9.46
C CYS A 52 -8.57 -10.25 8.30
N LYS A 53 -9.56 -11.10 8.56
CA LYS A 53 -10.28 -11.87 7.53
C LYS A 53 -11.04 -10.95 6.57
N VAL A 54 -11.79 -9.99 7.10
CA VAL A 54 -12.52 -9.01 6.27
C VAL A 54 -11.57 -8.22 5.37
N ILE A 55 -10.46 -7.73 5.92
CA ILE A 55 -9.47 -6.99 5.13
C ILE A 55 -8.85 -7.89 4.05
N LYS A 56 -8.54 -9.14 4.37
CA LYS A 56 -8.01 -10.10 3.41
C LYS A 56 -9.01 -10.38 2.27
N ASP A 57 -10.30 -10.52 2.59
CA ASP A 57 -11.35 -10.76 1.60
C ASP A 57 -11.54 -9.53 0.68
N VAL A 58 -11.46 -8.31 1.22
CA VAL A 58 -11.56 -7.07 0.44
C VAL A 58 -10.36 -6.86 -0.47
N LEU A 59 -9.14 -7.14 0.02
CA LEU A 59 -7.91 -6.94 -0.73
C LEU A 59 -7.60 -8.09 -1.69
N GLY A 60 -8.16 -9.28 -1.45
CA GLY A 60 -8.00 -10.45 -2.30
C GLY A 60 -6.55 -10.76 -2.59
N ASP A 61 -6.17 -10.72 -3.86
CA ASP A 61 -4.81 -11.02 -4.33
C ASP A 61 -3.78 -9.90 -4.14
N LYS A 62 -4.20 -8.70 -3.72
CA LYS A 62 -3.28 -7.56 -3.50
C LYS A 62 -2.33 -7.79 -2.31
N VAL A 63 -2.73 -8.61 -1.34
CA VAL A 63 -1.94 -8.97 -0.16
C VAL A 63 -1.83 -10.48 -0.05
N GLU A 64 -0.75 -10.98 0.56
CA GLU A 64 -0.61 -12.40 0.87
C GLU A 64 -1.49 -12.78 2.05
N LYS A 65 -1.30 -12.08 3.16
CA LYS A 65 -2.02 -12.24 4.43
C LYS A 65 -2.14 -10.91 5.16
N VAL A 66 -3.05 -10.87 6.13
CA VAL A 66 -3.27 -9.73 7.02
C VAL A 66 -3.07 -10.23 8.44
N VAL A 67 -2.19 -9.57 9.19
CA VAL A 67 -1.81 -9.98 10.55
C VAL A 67 -1.78 -8.78 11.48
N VAL A 68 -1.89 -9.00 12.78
CA VAL A 68 -1.65 -7.96 13.78
C VAL A 68 -0.16 -7.68 13.86
N SER A 69 0.21 -6.40 13.78
CA SER A 69 1.60 -5.96 13.82
C SER A 69 2.15 -6.02 15.23
N ASP A 70 3.41 -6.42 15.32
CA ASP A 70 4.20 -6.36 16.55
C ASP A 70 5.16 -5.16 16.59
N ARG A 71 5.27 -4.40 15.49
CA ARG A 71 6.29 -3.36 15.28
C ARG A 71 5.74 -1.93 15.08
N VAL A 72 4.45 -1.81 14.74
CA VAL A 72 3.83 -0.52 14.42
C VAL A 72 3.28 0.14 15.68
N VAL A 73 3.56 1.44 15.85
CA VAL A 73 3.16 2.22 17.04
C VAL A 73 2.10 3.26 16.67
N ASP A 74 2.44 4.25 15.83
CA ASP A 74 1.52 5.36 15.52
C ASP A 74 0.64 5.08 14.29
N SER A 75 1.20 4.42 13.28
CA SER A 75 0.50 4.17 12.02
C SER A 75 -0.63 3.16 12.19
N PRO A 76 -1.74 3.26 11.42
CA PRO A 76 -2.83 2.29 11.48
C PRO A 76 -2.42 0.93 10.90
N CYS A 77 -1.57 0.92 9.86
CA CYS A 77 -1.04 -0.30 9.25
C CYS A 77 0.27 -0.03 8.51
N CYS A 78 0.99 -1.10 8.18
CA CYS A 78 2.13 -1.08 7.28
C CYS A 78 2.12 -2.30 6.35
N LEU A 79 2.92 -2.23 5.28
CA LEU A 79 3.14 -3.36 4.38
C LEU A 79 4.57 -3.86 4.52
N VAL A 80 4.70 -5.16 4.76
CA VAL A 80 5.98 -5.86 4.85
C VAL A 80 6.10 -6.84 3.70
N THR A 81 7.34 -7.10 3.30
CA THR A 81 7.66 -8.08 2.26
C THR A 81 8.02 -9.42 2.89
N GLY A 82 7.80 -10.52 2.18
CA GLY A 82 8.28 -11.83 2.61
C GLY A 82 9.80 -11.83 2.87
N GLU A 83 10.25 -12.75 3.73
CA GLU A 83 11.65 -12.85 4.19
C GLU A 83 12.65 -12.92 3.02
N TYR A 84 12.31 -13.67 1.98
CA TYR A 84 13.16 -13.88 0.80
C TYR A 84 12.79 -12.99 -0.40
N GLY A 85 11.73 -12.19 -0.30
CA GLY A 85 11.29 -11.28 -1.35
C GLY A 85 12.15 -10.01 -1.46
N TRP A 86 11.93 -9.26 -2.53
CA TRP A 86 12.47 -7.90 -2.66
C TRP A 86 11.84 -6.97 -1.64
N THR A 87 12.65 -6.09 -1.03
CA THR A 87 12.14 -4.97 -0.22
C THR A 87 11.47 -3.94 -1.12
N ALA A 88 10.70 -3.01 -0.54
CA ALA A 88 10.10 -1.91 -1.28
C ALA A 88 11.16 -1.08 -2.05
N ASN A 89 12.31 -0.83 -1.40
CA ASN A 89 13.41 -0.09 -2.01
C ASN A 89 14.10 -0.89 -3.13
N MET A 90 14.31 -2.19 -2.95
CA MET A 90 14.82 -3.07 -4.01
C MET A 90 13.84 -3.13 -5.20
N GLU A 91 12.54 -3.24 -4.95
CA GLU A 91 11.51 -3.23 -6.00
C GLU A 91 11.59 -1.95 -6.83
N ARG A 92 11.75 -0.79 -6.17
CA ARG A 92 11.93 0.51 -6.84
C ARG A 92 13.21 0.56 -7.68
N ILE A 93 14.35 0.13 -7.14
CA ILE A 93 15.63 0.08 -7.87
C ILE A 93 15.51 -0.83 -9.11
N MET A 94 14.92 -2.01 -8.93
CA MET A 94 14.74 -2.99 -10.01
C MET A 94 13.75 -2.51 -11.07
N LYS A 95 12.70 -1.76 -10.72
CA LYS A 95 11.79 -1.16 -11.71
C LYS A 95 12.44 -0.02 -12.50
N ALA A 96 13.39 0.70 -11.92
CA ALA A 96 14.11 1.79 -12.58
C ALA A 96 15.21 1.31 -13.56
N GLN A 97 15.59 0.02 -13.53
CA GLN A 97 16.61 -0.55 -14.41
C GLN A 97 16.06 -0.86 -15.81
N ALA A 98 16.49 -0.09 -16.82
CA ALA A 98 15.99 -0.18 -18.19
C ALA A 98 16.32 -1.49 -18.94
N LEU A 99 17.38 -2.21 -18.55
CA LEU A 99 17.84 -3.43 -19.21
C LEU A 99 17.45 -4.72 -18.47
N ARG A 100 16.47 -4.65 -17.56
CA ARG A 100 16.08 -5.80 -16.75
C ARG A 100 15.26 -6.80 -17.54
N ASP A 101 15.56 -8.09 -17.35
CA ASP A 101 14.65 -9.16 -17.75
C ASP A 101 13.43 -9.17 -16.82
N ASN A 102 12.24 -9.01 -17.40
CA ASN A 102 10.97 -9.02 -16.68
C ASN A 102 10.55 -10.42 -16.20
N SER A 103 11.24 -11.48 -16.64
CA SER A 103 10.95 -12.87 -16.22
C SER A 103 11.08 -13.09 -14.70
N MET A 104 12.02 -12.42 -14.04
CA MET A 104 12.24 -12.50 -12.59
C MET A 104 11.30 -11.60 -11.77
N ALA A 105 10.53 -10.71 -12.43
CA ALA A 105 9.65 -9.75 -11.78
C ALA A 105 8.56 -10.41 -10.94
N GLY A 106 7.87 -11.40 -11.53
CA GLY A 106 6.67 -11.98 -10.94
C GLY A 106 6.95 -12.85 -9.72
N TYR A 107 8.11 -13.50 -9.67
CA TYR A 107 8.50 -14.36 -8.55
C TYR A 107 9.04 -13.55 -7.37
N MET A 108 9.83 -12.51 -7.66
CA MET A 108 10.50 -11.69 -6.63
C MET A 108 9.67 -10.51 -6.14
N SER A 109 8.71 -10.03 -6.93
CA SER A 109 7.64 -9.12 -6.50
C SER A 109 6.59 -9.92 -5.73
N SER A 110 7.01 -10.59 -4.66
CA SER A 110 6.14 -11.40 -3.81
C SER A 110 5.01 -10.54 -3.24
N LYS A 111 3.86 -11.18 -3.01
CA LYS A 111 2.70 -10.54 -2.39
C LYS A 111 3.12 -9.96 -1.03
N LYS A 112 2.53 -8.81 -0.69
CA LYS A 112 2.88 -8.05 0.52
C LYS A 112 2.00 -8.54 1.67
N THR A 113 2.52 -8.52 2.89
CA THR A 113 1.71 -8.77 4.09
C THR A 113 1.32 -7.45 4.71
N MET A 114 0.03 -7.29 4.99
CA MET A 114 -0.48 -6.11 5.68
C MET A 114 -0.47 -6.38 7.17
N GLU A 115 0.34 -5.63 7.91
CA GLU A 115 0.33 -5.65 9.37
C GLU A 115 -0.55 -4.51 9.88
N ILE A 116 -1.55 -4.82 10.71
CA ILE A 116 -2.48 -3.84 11.29
C ILE A 116 -2.11 -3.51 12.74
N ASN A 117 -2.30 -2.25 13.12
CA ASN A 117 -2.06 -1.80 14.49
C ASN A 117 -3.37 -1.84 15.30
N PRO A 118 -3.51 -2.77 16.26
CA PRO A 118 -4.74 -2.93 17.03
C PRO A 118 -4.99 -1.79 18.03
N GLU A 119 -3.95 -1.02 18.37
CA GLU A 119 -4.05 0.11 19.32
C GLU A 119 -4.44 1.41 18.62
N ASN A 120 -4.41 1.45 17.28
CA ASN A 120 -4.80 2.62 16.53
C ASN A 120 -6.34 2.81 16.53
N PRO A 121 -6.86 4.01 16.83
CA PRO A 121 -8.30 4.27 16.87
C PRO A 121 -9.04 3.93 15.58
N ILE A 122 -8.39 4.09 14.41
CA ILE A 122 -8.97 3.77 13.10
C ILE A 122 -9.25 2.28 13.00
N MET A 123 -8.34 1.43 13.50
CA MET A 123 -8.48 -0.02 13.44
C MET A 123 -9.56 -0.53 14.39
N GLU A 124 -9.68 0.04 15.60
CA GLU A 124 -10.75 -0.33 16.53
C GLU A 124 -12.14 0.05 15.97
N GLU A 125 -12.25 1.21 15.31
CA GLU A 125 -13.51 1.63 14.69
C GLU A 125 -13.86 0.79 13.46
N LEU A 126 -12.87 0.46 12.62
CA LEU A 126 -13.05 -0.48 11.50
C LEU A 126 -13.50 -1.86 11.97
N ARG A 127 -12.93 -2.35 13.08
CA ARG A 127 -13.35 -3.63 13.68
C ARG A 127 -14.83 -3.59 14.06
N LYS A 128 -15.27 -2.56 14.79
CA LYS A 128 -16.68 -2.42 15.19
C LYS A 128 -17.63 -2.38 14.01
N ARG A 129 -17.27 -1.65 12.95
CA ARG A 129 -18.09 -1.55 11.72
C ARG A 129 -18.14 -2.88 10.97
N ALA A 130 -17.00 -3.56 10.84
CA ALA A 130 -16.93 -4.87 10.22
C ALA A 130 -17.69 -5.95 11.00
N ASP A 131 -17.71 -5.86 12.34
CA ASP A 131 -18.48 -6.75 13.21
C ASP A 131 -20.00 -6.50 13.06
N ALA A 132 -20.42 -5.25 12.82
CA ALA A 132 -21.83 -4.89 12.61
C ALA A 132 -22.34 -5.27 11.21
N ASP A 133 -21.57 -4.97 10.17
CA ASP A 133 -21.87 -5.36 8.78
C ASP A 133 -20.58 -5.64 8.00
N LYS A 134 -20.38 -6.93 7.70
CA LYS A 134 -19.21 -7.40 6.92
C LYS A 134 -19.23 -6.96 5.46
N ASN A 135 -20.38 -6.53 4.94
CA ASN A 135 -20.56 -6.13 3.55
C ASN A 135 -20.73 -4.63 3.36
N ASP A 136 -20.55 -3.84 4.42
CA ASP A 136 -20.62 -2.37 4.35
C ASP A 136 -19.65 -1.85 3.28
N LYS A 137 -20.20 -1.17 2.27
CA LYS A 137 -19.43 -0.57 1.17
C LYS A 137 -18.43 0.46 1.69
N SER A 138 -18.76 1.16 2.77
CA SER A 138 -17.87 2.15 3.39
C SER A 138 -16.62 1.49 3.99
N VAL A 139 -16.77 0.31 4.62
CA VAL A 139 -15.63 -0.47 5.16
C VAL A 139 -14.73 -0.93 4.03
N LYS A 140 -15.29 -1.41 2.92
CA LYS A 140 -14.51 -1.82 1.73
C LYS A 140 -13.69 -0.66 1.16
N ASP A 141 -14.30 0.50 0.99
CA ASP A 141 -13.63 1.70 0.49
C ASP A 141 -12.54 2.19 1.45
N LEU A 142 -12.79 2.19 2.77
CA LEU A 142 -11.80 2.56 3.78
C LEU A 142 -10.60 1.60 3.83
N VAL A 143 -10.84 0.30 3.73
CA VAL A 143 -9.78 -0.71 3.69
C VAL A 143 -8.89 -0.53 2.47
N LEU A 144 -9.48 -0.27 1.30
CA LEU A 144 -8.71 -0.01 0.08
C LEU A 144 -7.88 1.27 0.19
N LEU A 145 -8.44 2.34 0.78
CA LEU A 145 -7.72 3.58 1.03
C LEU A 145 -6.55 3.39 2.01
N LEU A 146 -6.78 2.65 3.10
CA LEU A 146 -5.73 2.32 4.05
C LEU A 146 -4.60 1.52 3.40
N PHE A 147 -4.95 0.54 2.56
CA PHE A 147 -3.97 -0.25 1.82
C PHE A 147 -3.11 0.61 0.88
N GLU A 148 -3.71 1.50 0.10
CA GLU A 148 -2.97 2.38 -0.82
C GLU A 148 -2.13 3.42 -0.07
N THR A 149 -2.64 3.94 1.04
CA THR A 149 -1.85 4.80 1.93
C THR A 149 -0.66 4.04 2.51
N ALA A 150 -0.87 2.79 2.95
CA ALA A 150 0.20 1.94 3.45
C ALA A 150 1.23 1.56 2.37
N LEU A 151 0.82 1.43 1.10
CA LEU A 151 1.76 1.25 -0.03
C LEU A 151 2.73 2.42 -0.10
N LEU A 152 2.20 3.64 -0.10
CA LEU A 152 3.01 4.86 -0.16
C LEU A 152 3.94 4.99 1.04
N THR A 153 3.42 4.87 2.27
CA THR A 153 4.22 5.05 3.49
C THR A 153 5.25 3.94 3.68
N SER A 154 5.00 2.74 3.15
CA SER A 154 5.95 1.61 3.19
C SER A 154 6.95 1.65 2.01
N GLY A 155 6.91 2.67 1.16
CA GLY A 155 7.87 2.89 0.09
C GLY A 155 7.62 2.13 -1.21
N PHE A 156 6.41 1.56 -1.39
CA PHE A 156 6.01 0.92 -2.64
C PHE A 156 5.43 1.93 -3.63
N SER A 157 5.44 1.56 -4.90
CA SER A 157 4.75 2.31 -5.95
C SER A 157 3.26 1.97 -5.96
N LEU A 158 2.42 2.96 -6.26
CA LEU A 158 1.02 2.74 -6.59
C LEU A 158 0.90 2.25 -8.05
N ASP A 159 0.04 1.27 -8.28
CA ASP A 159 -0.23 0.76 -9.62
C ASP A 159 -1.08 1.74 -10.45
N ASP A 160 -2.08 2.37 -9.80
CA ASP A 160 -2.97 3.35 -10.42
C ASP A 160 -3.18 4.58 -9.50
N PRO A 161 -2.38 5.63 -9.69
CA PRO A 161 -2.53 6.87 -8.93
C PRO A 161 -3.87 7.59 -9.14
N ASN A 162 -4.51 7.42 -10.31
CA ASN A 162 -5.78 8.09 -10.60
C ASN A 162 -6.92 7.48 -9.78
N THR A 163 -6.96 6.14 -9.69
CA THR A 163 -7.94 5.44 -8.84
C THR A 163 -7.79 5.82 -7.37
N PHE A 164 -6.55 5.92 -6.86
CA PHE A 164 -6.29 6.38 -5.51
C PHE A 164 -6.75 7.83 -5.30
N GLY A 165 -6.40 8.74 -6.23
CA GLY A 165 -6.83 10.15 -6.19
C GLY A 165 -8.35 10.30 -6.17
N ASN A 166 -9.06 9.54 -7.02
CA ASN A 166 -10.52 9.53 -7.05
C ASN A 166 -11.13 9.06 -5.72
N ARG A 167 -10.50 8.08 -5.05
CA ARG A 167 -10.96 7.62 -3.72
C ARG A 167 -10.74 8.69 -2.64
N ILE A 168 -9.63 9.41 -2.69
CA ILE A 168 -9.40 10.57 -1.79
C ILE A 168 -10.45 11.64 -2.04
N HIS A 169 -10.73 11.99 -3.30
CA HIS A 169 -11.75 12.99 -3.65
C HIS A 169 -13.13 12.58 -3.14
N ARG A 170 -13.51 11.30 -3.24
CA ARG A 170 -14.76 10.78 -2.65
C ARG A 170 -14.79 10.95 -1.13
N MET A 171 -13.69 10.64 -0.43
CA MET A 171 -13.64 10.81 1.03
C MET A 171 -13.69 12.27 1.46
N LEU A 172 -13.09 13.17 0.69
CA LEU A 172 -13.20 14.62 0.91
C LEU A 172 -14.64 15.10 0.69
N LYS A 173 -15.32 14.64 -0.37
CA LYS A 173 -16.74 14.93 -0.60
C LYS A 173 -17.61 14.46 0.57
N LEU A 174 -17.42 13.23 1.04
CA LEU A 174 -18.13 12.70 2.22
C LEU A 174 -17.84 13.50 3.48
N GLY A 175 -16.58 13.86 3.74
CA GLY A 175 -16.19 14.66 4.90
C GLY A 175 -16.75 16.09 4.87
N LEU A 176 -16.95 16.66 3.68
CA LEU A 176 -17.58 17.95 3.46
C LEU A 176 -19.10 17.88 3.27
N SER A 177 -19.70 16.68 3.36
CA SER A 177 -21.13 16.45 3.11
C SER A 177 -21.61 16.94 1.74
N ILE A 178 -20.76 16.79 0.72
CA ILE A 178 -21.10 17.06 -0.69
C ILE A 178 -21.70 15.79 -1.27
N ASP A 179 -22.99 15.81 -1.60
CA ASP A 179 -23.69 14.68 -2.22
C ASP A 179 -23.06 14.31 -3.57
N GLU A 180 -22.82 13.01 -3.79
CA GLU A 180 -22.26 12.49 -5.06
C GLU A 180 -23.18 12.78 -6.27
N ASP A 181 -24.49 13.00 -6.03
CA ASP A 181 -25.49 13.27 -7.07
C ASP A 181 -25.62 14.75 -7.48
N ALA A 182 -24.97 15.69 -6.78
CA ALA A 182 -25.17 17.12 -7.02
C ALA A 182 -24.22 17.74 -8.06
N GLY A 183 -23.23 17.00 -8.58
CA GLY A 183 -22.06 17.60 -9.24
C GLY A 183 -21.72 17.14 -10.66
N GLU A 184 -22.40 16.13 -11.23
CA GLU A 184 -22.09 15.68 -12.60
C GLU A 184 -22.78 16.52 -13.70
N ALA A 185 -23.67 17.46 -13.34
CA ALA A 185 -24.41 18.27 -14.30
C ALA A 185 -23.74 19.61 -14.69
N GLU A 186 -22.71 20.07 -13.97
CA GLU A 186 -22.16 21.43 -14.16
C GLU A 186 -20.76 21.47 -14.81
N ALA A 187 -20.07 20.33 -14.96
CA ALA A 187 -18.70 20.30 -15.49
C ALA A 187 -18.61 20.22 -17.02
N ASP A 188 -19.69 19.86 -17.73
CA ASP A 188 -19.71 19.78 -19.20
C ASP A 188 -20.21 21.08 -19.87
N ALA A 189 -20.65 22.08 -19.10
CA ALA A 189 -21.29 23.29 -19.64
C ALA A 189 -20.32 24.46 -19.91
N ASP A 190 -19.07 24.40 -19.44
CA ASP A 190 -18.16 25.57 -19.44
C ASP A 190 -16.80 25.32 -20.13
N MET A 191 -16.67 24.24 -20.89
CA MET A 191 -15.55 24.12 -21.84
C MET A 191 -15.90 24.89 -23.12
N PRO A 192 -15.19 25.99 -23.45
CA PRO A 192 -15.39 26.64 -24.74
C PRO A 192 -15.06 25.64 -25.86
N PRO A 193 -15.84 25.60 -26.95
CA PRO A 193 -15.56 24.70 -28.06
C PRO A 193 -14.15 24.96 -28.57
N LEU A 194 -13.35 23.90 -28.66
CA LEU A 194 -12.05 23.95 -29.32
C LEU A 194 -12.31 24.38 -30.76
N GLU A 195 -11.86 25.58 -31.12
CA GLU A 195 -11.85 26.04 -32.51
C GLU A 195 -11.02 25.05 -33.33
N ASP A 196 -11.66 24.46 -34.35
CA ASP A 196 -11.00 23.67 -35.38
C ASP A 196 -9.92 24.53 -36.05
N VAL A 197 -8.66 24.35 -35.63
CA VAL A 197 -7.52 24.87 -36.38
C VAL A 197 -7.31 23.97 -37.58
N ASP A 198 -7.90 24.40 -38.68
CA ASP A 198 -7.74 23.85 -40.02
C ASP A 198 -6.28 23.47 -40.32
N ALA A 199 -6.15 22.26 -40.85
CA ALA A 199 -4.91 21.70 -41.33
C ALA A 199 -4.39 22.47 -42.56
N GLU A 200 -3.47 23.42 -42.38
CA GLU A 200 -2.61 23.88 -43.46
C GLU A 200 -1.14 24.01 -43.03
N GLY A 201 -0.31 23.09 -43.55
CA GLY A 201 1.02 23.44 -44.02
C GLY A 201 2.22 23.23 -43.09
N SER A 202 2.50 22.01 -42.63
CA SER A 202 3.85 21.67 -42.14
C SER A 202 4.66 21.02 -43.26
N LYS A 203 5.34 21.86 -44.05
CA LYS A 203 6.27 21.47 -45.12
C LYS A 203 7.54 20.92 -44.45
N MET A 204 7.84 19.64 -44.68
CA MET A 204 9.13 19.02 -44.33
C MET A 204 10.27 19.79 -45.00
N GLU A 205 11.31 20.11 -44.24
CA GLU A 205 12.61 20.52 -44.78
C GLU A 205 13.59 19.37 -44.52
N GLU A 206 13.95 18.65 -45.58
CA GLU A 206 15.09 17.72 -45.60
C GLU A 206 16.38 18.53 -45.50
N VAL A 207 17.30 18.09 -44.64
CA VAL A 207 18.69 18.54 -44.63
C VAL A 207 19.57 17.35 -45.00
N ASP A 208 20.22 17.48 -46.15
CA ASP A 208 21.33 16.67 -46.68
C ASP A 208 22.61 16.87 -45.84
#